data_AF-A0A968NXC4-F1
#
_entry.id   AF-A0A968NXC4-F1
#
_cell.length_a   1.000
_cell.length_b   1.000
_cell.length_c   1.000
_cell.angle_alpha   90.00
_cell.angle_beta   90.00
_cell.angle_gamma   90.00
#
_symmetry.space_group_name_H-M   'P 1'
#
loop_
_entity.id
_entity.type
_entity.pdbx_description
1 polymer ?
#
loop_
_entity_poly.entity_id
_entity_poly.type
_entity_poly.pdbx_seq_one_letter_code
_entity_poly.pdbx_strand_id
1 'polypeptide(L)'
;MGNDTLNGAVGNDTLYGNEGNDILNGGDDNDLLLGWNGNDTLFGGNGDDSLDGQAGIDDLYGGAGDDVYTLTNRADTIIEAPNSGNDTLRSPFTLQLPRELENLTLIGDRRQNGRGNSVDNILRGSSTRNRLLGLGGNDRLVGFSGNDVLLGGNGDDELLGGRGRDTLIGEAGRDRFTFEFRDEGRDRIADFSVSQDTVGVARSGFGRNLDRGTLSASRLHVGSSASDRTDRFIYDPNRGALFFDPDGTGGTRQTQIASLDRNLNFTRRNIVVL
;
A
#
# COMPACT_ATOMS: atom_id res chain seq x y z
N MET A 1 -33.48 -8.91 -20.43
CA MET A 1 -33.97 -10.02 -19.57
C MET A 1 -33.68 -11.28 -20.32
N GLY A 2 -32.57 -11.91 -19.96
CA GLY A 2 -31.97 -12.99 -20.71
C GLY A 2 -30.54 -12.62 -21.10
N ASN A 3 -29.82 -13.62 -21.55
CA ASN A 3 -28.41 -13.51 -21.90
C ASN A 3 -28.24 -12.63 -23.13
N ASP A 4 -27.59 -11.48 -22.94
CA ASP A 4 -27.39 -10.45 -23.93
C ASP A 4 -25.92 -10.38 -24.38
N THR A 5 -25.67 -9.76 -25.54
CA THR A 5 -24.31 -9.43 -26.00
C THR A 5 -24.26 -7.95 -26.35
N LEU A 6 -23.41 -7.21 -25.64
CA LEU A 6 -23.26 -5.76 -25.75
C LEU A 6 -21.87 -5.45 -26.34
N ASN A 7 -21.80 -4.42 -27.18
CA ASN A 7 -20.57 -3.97 -27.82
C ASN A 7 -20.52 -2.44 -27.86
N GLY A 8 -19.54 -1.82 -27.20
CA GLY A 8 -19.32 -0.37 -27.19
C GLY A 8 -18.65 0.13 -28.48
N ALA A 9 -17.67 -0.64 -28.95
CA ALA A 9 -16.87 -0.40 -30.15
C ALA A 9 -15.78 0.68 -29.98
N VAL A 10 -16.02 1.93 -30.36
CA VAL A 10 -14.98 2.98 -30.28
C VAL A 10 -15.53 4.13 -29.46
N GLY A 11 -14.73 4.60 -28.50
CA GLY A 11 -15.05 5.71 -27.63
C GLY A 11 -15.46 5.21 -26.24
N ASN A 12 -15.43 6.13 -25.26
CA ASN A 12 -15.73 5.78 -23.87
C ASN A 12 -17.21 5.40 -23.68
N ASP A 13 -17.47 4.13 -23.46
CA ASP A 13 -18.79 3.54 -23.33
C ASP A 13 -19.14 3.16 -21.89
N THR A 14 -20.43 2.92 -21.67
CA THR A 14 -20.93 2.33 -20.42
C THR A 14 -21.92 1.23 -20.75
N LEU A 15 -21.57 -0.01 -20.39
CA LEU A 15 -22.34 -1.20 -20.69
C LEU A 15 -22.95 -1.79 -19.41
N TYR A 16 -24.21 -2.20 -19.50
CA TYR A 16 -24.98 -2.78 -18.39
C TYR A 16 -25.57 -4.13 -18.85
N GLY A 17 -25.14 -5.25 -18.26
CA GLY A 17 -25.69 -6.59 -18.53
C GLY A 17 -27.14 -6.74 -18.04
N ASN A 18 -27.38 -6.33 -16.80
CA ASN A 18 -28.67 -6.38 -16.09
C ASN A 18 -29.03 -7.76 -15.52
N GLU A 19 -29.87 -8.54 -16.20
CA GLU A 19 -30.32 -9.86 -15.74
C GLU A 19 -30.03 -10.86 -16.84
N GLY A 20 -29.18 -11.84 -16.58
CA GLY A 20 -28.77 -12.82 -17.57
C GLY A 20 -27.31 -13.18 -17.41
N ASN A 21 -26.85 -14.19 -18.14
CA ASN A 21 -25.42 -14.41 -18.30
C ASN A 21 -24.99 -13.70 -19.58
N ASP A 22 -24.38 -12.54 -19.42
CA ASP A 22 -24.17 -11.58 -20.49
C ASP A 22 -22.71 -11.57 -20.97
N ILE A 23 -22.53 -11.12 -22.22
CA ILE A 23 -21.21 -10.82 -22.77
C ILE A 23 -21.13 -9.32 -23.04
N LEU A 24 -20.23 -8.63 -22.36
CA LEU A 24 -19.98 -7.19 -22.53
C LEU A 24 -18.61 -7.01 -23.17
N ASN A 25 -18.55 -6.26 -24.27
CA ASN A 25 -17.31 -5.90 -24.95
C ASN A 25 -17.21 -4.37 -25.05
N GLY A 26 -16.27 -3.77 -24.33
CA GLY A 26 -15.99 -2.33 -24.33
C GLY A 26 -15.52 -1.88 -25.70
N GLY A 27 -14.31 -2.30 -26.07
CA GLY A 27 -13.73 -2.04 -27.39
C GLY A 27 -12.47 -1.19 -27.30
N ASP A 28 -12.47 -0.04 -27.96
CA ASP A 28 -11.39 0.94 -27.91
C ASP A 28 -11.78 2.13 -27.02
N ASP A 29 -10.78 2.72 -26.35
CA ASP A 29 -10.89 3.80 -25.37
C ASP A 29 -11.42 3.32 -24.00
N ASN A 30 -11.67 4.24 -23.05
CA ASN A 30 -11.85 3.88 -21.65
C ASN A 30 -13.32 3.62 -21.30
N ASP A 31 -13.64 2.39 -20.93
CA ASP A 31 -15.00 1.90 -20.76
C ASP A 31 -15.39 1.57 -19.31
N LEU A 32 -16.70 1.56 -19.04
CA LEU A 32 -17.29 1.07 -17.80
C LEU A 32 -18.21 -0.13 -18.09
N LEU A 33 -17.83 -1.31 -17.63
CA LEU A 33 -18.59 -2.55 -17.82
C LEU A 33 -19.17 -3.03 -16.49
N LEU A 34 -20.50 -3.18 -16.45
CA LEU A 34 -21.25 -3.60 -15.28
C LEU A 34 -22.09 -4.85 -15.61
N GLY A 35 -21.73 -6.01 -15.05
CA GLY A 35 -22.41 -7.29 -15.29
C GLY A 35 -23.83 -7.33 -14.71
N TRP A 36 -23.95 -7.00 -13.42
CA TRP A 36 -25.18 -7.05 -12.60
C TRP A 36 -25.52 -8.46 -12.12
N ASN A 37 -26.59 -9.10 -12.59
CA ASN A 37 -27.00 -10.41 -12.07
C ASN A 37 -26.79 -11.48 -13.13
N GLY A 38 -26.09 -12.54 -12.74
CA GLY A 38 -25.83 -13.70 -13.58
C GLY A 38 -24.34 -13.96 -13.66
N ASN A 39 -23.92 -14.93 -14.47
CA ASN A 39 -22.50 -15.21 -14.67
C ASN A 39 -22.08 -14.57 -15.98
N ASP A 40 -21.38 -13.46 -15.89
CA ASP A 40 -21.08 -12.59 -17.01
C ASP A 40 -19.65 -12.76 -17.51
N THR A 41 -19.43 -12.37 -18.76
CA THR A 41 -18.09 -12.26 -19.35
C THR A 41 -17.88 -10.83 -19.82
N LEU A 42 -16.94 -10.13 -19.18
CA LEU A 42 -16.64 -8.72 -19.46
C LEU A 42 -15.27 -8.63 -20.13
N PHE A 43 -15.22 -7.99 -21.31
CA PHE A 43 -14.00 -7.67 -22.04
C PHE A 43 -13.87 -6.15 -22.12
N GLY A 44 -12.87 -5.55 -21.46
CA GLY A 44 -12.56 -4.13 -21.55
C GLY A 44 -12.09 -3.77 -22.95
N GLY A 45 -10.92 -4.24 -23.35
CA GLY A 45 -10.37 -4.05 -24.69
C GLY A 45 -9.08 -3.23 -24.65
N ASN A 46 -9.03 -2.15 -25.43
CA ASN A 46 -7.92 -1.20 -25.38
C ASN A 46 -8.37 0.05 -24.62
N GLY A 47 -7.61 0.51 -23.64
CA GLY A 47 -7.96 1.68 -22.84
C GLY A 47 -7.87 1.35 -21.37
N ASP A 48 -8.06 2.36 -20.52
CA ASP A 48 -8.11 2.14 -19.07
C ASP A 48 -9.56 1.86 -18.67
N ASP A 49 -9.91 0.59 -18.51
CA ASP A 49 -11.27 0.12 -18.33
C ASP A 49 -11.64 -0.12 -16.85
N SER A 50 -12.93 -0.04 -16.54
CA SER A 50 -13.47 -0.40 -15.22
C SER A 50 -14.46 -1.54 -15.34
N LEU A 51 -14.11 -2.69 -14.76
CA LEU A 51 -14.90 -3.93 -14.83
C LEU A 51 -15.46 -4.30 -13.45
N ASP A 52 -16.79 -4.43 -13.35
CA ASP A 52 -17.49 -4.91 -12.16
C ASP A 52 -18.60 -5.91 -12.57
N GLY A 53 -18.32 -7.20 -12.39
CA GLY A 53 -19.28 -8.28 -12.67
C GLY A 53 -20.50 -8.25 -11.74
N GLN A 54 -20.35 -7.69 -10.53
CA GLN A 54 -21.37 -7.69 -9.48
C GLN A 54 -21.79 -9.12 -9.08
N ALA A 55 -23.09 -9.42 -9.10
CA ALA A 55 -23.65 -10.63 -8.52
C ALA A 55 -23.56 -11.79 -9.52
N GLY A 56 -22.49 -12.56 -9.41
CA GLY A 56 -22.24 -13.60 -10.40
C GLY A 56 -21.06 -14.45 -10.03
N ILE A 57 -20.78 -15.44 -10.86
CA ILE A 57 -19.41 -15.94 -11.01
C ILE A 57 -18.98 -15.44 -12.38
N ASP A 58 -18.17 -14.39 -12.38
CA ASP A 58 -17.88 -13.62 -13.59
C ASP A 58 -16.46 -13.85 -14.08
N ASP A 59 -16.26 -13.78 -15.39
CA ASP A 59 -14.93 -13.75 -16.01
C ASP A 59 -14.65 -12.33 -16.51
N LEU A 60 -13.61 -11.70 -15.97
CA LEU A 60 -13.23 -10.31 -16.23
C LEU A 60 -11.89 -10.26 -16.98
N TYR A 61 -11.91 -9.67 -18.17
CA TYR A 61 -10.75 -9.49 -19.05
C TYR A 61 -10.57 -7.99 -19.29
N GLY A 62 -9.54 -7.38 -18.71
CA GLY A 62 -9.24 -5.94 -18.82
C GLY A 62 -8.76 -5.63 -20.23
N GLY A 63 -7.59 -6.17 -20.60
CA GLY A 63 -7.11 -6.09 -21.97
C GLY A 63 -5.78 -5.38 -22.03
N ALA A 64 -5.72 -4.18 -22.60
CA ALA A 64 -4.52 -3.36 -22.65
C ALA A 64 -4.83 -1.96 -22.14
N GLY A 65 -3.99 -1.43 -21.25
CA GLY A 65 -4.26 -0.20 -20.50
C GLY A 65 -4.23 -0.46 -19.01
N ASP A 66 -4.38 0.58 -18.19
CA ASP A 66 -4.35 0.46 -16.74
C ASP A 66 -5.77 0.21 -16.20
N ASP A 67 -6.14 -1.06 -16.08
CA ASP A 67 -7.52 -1.49 -15.81
C ASP A 67 -7.87 -1.56 -14.31
N VAL A 68 -9.16 -1.45 -14.01
CA VAL A 68 -9.71 -1.54 -12.64
C VAL A 68 -10.77 -2.62 -12.54
N TYR A 69 -10.46 -3.64 -11.75
CA TYR A 69 -11.37 -4.73 -11.41
C TYR A 69 -12.00 -4.51 -10.05
N THR A 70 -13.34 -4.59 -9.95
CA THR A 70 -14.04 -4.60 -8.66
C THR A 70 -14.68 -5.97 -8.43
N LEU A 71 -14.17 -6.70 -7.43
CA LEU A 71 -14.76 -7.99 -7.08
C LEU A 71 -15.90 -7.84 -6.10
N THR A 72 -16.96 -8.61 -6.31
CA THR A 72 -18.00 -8.80 -5.29
C THR A 72 -18.19 -10.27 -4.91
N ASN A 73 -17.74 -11.20 -5.77
CA ASN A 73 -17.69 -12.62 -5.46
C ASN A 73 -16.25 -13.15 -5.47
N ARG A 74 -15.97 -14.13 -4.60
CA ARG A 74 -14.66 -14.77 -4.50
C ARG A 74 -14.38 -15.76 -5.63
N ALA A 75 -15.43 -16.16 -6.34
CA ALA A 75 -15.36 -17.12 -7.44
C ALA A 75 -15.08 -16.44 -8.79
N ASP A 76 -15.13 -15.11 -8.86
CA ASP A 76 -14.82 -14.35 -10.08
C ASP A 76 -13.38 -14.61 -10.53
N THR A 77 -13.20 -14.70 -11.84
CA THR A 77 -11.90 -14.88 -12.47
C THR A 77 -11.45 -13.58 -13.09
N ILE A 78 -10.21 -13.17 -12.81
CA ILE A 78 -9.54 -12.08 -13.53
C ILE A 78 -8.51 -12.68 -14.46
N ILE A 79 -8.51 -12.24 -15.72
CA ILE A 79 -7.66 -12.77 -16.77
C ILE A 79 -6.93 -11.61 -17.41
N GLU A 80 -5.64 -11.51 -17.12
CA GLU A 80 -4.73 -10.51 -17.65
C GLU A 80 -3.65 -11.11 -18.53
N ALA A 81 -3.20 -10.32 -19.51
CA ALA A 81 -2.04 -10.66 -20.31
C ALA A 81 -0.76 -9.99 -19.74
N PRO A 82 0.41 -10.63 -19.85
CA PRO A 82 1.64 -10.05 -19.32
C PRO A 82 2.00 -8.71 -19.98
N ASN A 83 2.34 -7.70 -19.18
CA ASN A 83 2.70 -6.34 -19.61
C ASN A 83 1.56 -5.60 -20.36
N SER A 84 0.31 -5.85 -19.98
CA SER A 84 -0.86 -5.17 -20.52
C SER A 84 -1.11 -3.79 -19.93
N GLY A 85 -0.56 -3.50 -18.76
CA GLY A 85 -0.78 -2.24 -18.06
C GLY A 85 -0.29 -2.33 -16.63
N ASN A 86 -0.77 -1.41 -15.79
CA ASN A 86 -0.58 -1.39 -14.35
C ASN A 86 -1.94 -1.48 -13.65
N ASP A 87 -2.39 -2.71 -13.45
CA ASP A 87 -3.79 -2.98 -13.17
C ASP A 87 -4.11 -2.95 -11.68
N THR A 88 -5.36 -2.62 -11.37
CA THR A 88 -5.85 -2.48 -10.00
C THR A 88 -7.00 -3.43 -9.70
N LEU A 89 -6.78 -4.28 -8.69
CA LEU A 89 -7.83 -5.07 -8.06
C LEU A 89 -8.38 -4.38 -6.82
N ARG A 90 -9.70 -4.13 -6.80
CA ARG A 90 -10.45 -3.72 -5.61
C ARG A 90 -11.19 -4.92 -5.04
N SER A 91 -10.98 -5.22 -3.76
CA SER A 91 -11.64 -6.37 -3.15
C SER A 91 -12.20 -6.13 -1.74
N PRO A 92 -13.44 -6.58 -1.47
CA PRO A 92 -14.05 -6.55 -0.15
C PRO A 92 -13.67 -7.75 0.72
N PHE A 93 -12.69 -8.55 0.33
CA PHE A 93 -12.33 -9.77 1.04
C PHE A 93 -10.83 -10.10 0.98
N THR A 94 -10.36 -10.97 1.88
CA THR A 94 -8.96 -11.42 1.87
C THR A 94 -8.63 -12.19 0.60
N LEU A 95 -7.54 -11.84 -0.07
CA LEU A 95 -7.05 -12.56 -1.25
C LEU A 95 -5.55 -12.39 -1.47
N GLN A 96 -5.04 -13.17 -2.42
CA GLN A 96 -3.74 -12.95 -3.05
C GLN A 96 -3.98 -12.36 -4.43
N LEU A 97 -3.27 -11.27 -4.74
CA LEU A 97 -3.30 -10.60 -6.03
C LEU A 97 -2.94 -11.64 -7.11
N PRO A 98 -3.78 -11.80 -8.15
CA PRO A 98 -3.45 -12.70 -9.23
C PRO A 98 -2.13 -12.32 -9.88
N ARG A 99 -1.59 -13.24 -10.69
CA ARG A 99 -0.42 -12.92 -11.49
C ARG A 99 -0.78 -11.83 -12.50
N GLU A 100 0.22 -11.05 -12.90
CA GLU A 100 0.09 -9.95 -13.88
C GLU A 100 -0.69 -8.73 -13.40
N LEU A 101 -1.16 -8.68 -12.14
CA LEU A 101 -1.70 -7.45 -11.53
C LEU A 101 -0.70 -6.83 -10.56
N GLU A 102 -0.67 -5.51 -10.51
CA GLU A 102 0.31 -4.74 -9.73
C GLU A 102 -0.31 -4.11 -8.48
N ASN A 103 -1.58 -3.72 -8.51
CA ASN A 103 -2.21 -3.01 -7.40
C ASN A 103 -3.34 -3.79 -6.74
N LEU A 104 -3.34 -3.80 -5.41
CA LEU A 104 -4.47 -4.25 -4.60
C LEU A 104 -4.99 -3.10 -3.74
N THR A 105 -6.31 -2.90 -3.73
CA THR A 105 -6.99 -2.04 -2.77
C THR A 105 -8.06 -2.84 -2.04
N LEU A 106 -7.90 -2.97 -0.72
CA LEU A 106 -8.92 -3.57 0.14
C LEU A 106 -10.03 -2.55 0.42
N ILE A 107 -11.27 -2.89 0.10
CA ILE A 107 -12.45 -2.01 0.24
C ILE A 107 -13.45 -2.56 1.25
N GLY A 108 -14.32 -1.70 1.79
CA GLY A 108 -15.31 -2.10 2.79
C GLY A 108 -14.78 -2.06 4.23
N ASP A 109 -15.55 -2.65 5.15
CA ASP A 109 -15.42 -2.46 6.60
C ASP A 109 -15.12 -3.75 7.39
N ARG A 110 -14.97 -4.88 6.68
CA ARG A 110 -14.66 -6.18 7.27
C ARG A 110 -13.15 -6.37 7.34
N ARG A 111 -12.72 -7.20 8.29
CA ARG A 111 -11.32 -7.62 8.38
C ARG A 111 -10.91 -8.36 7.11
N GLN A 112 -9.92 -7.82 6.43
CA GLN A 112 -9.38 -8.34 5.18
C GLN A 112 -7.84 -8.37 5.27
N ASN A 113 -7.21 -9.18 4.45
CA ASN A 113 -5.76 -9.22 4.31
C ASN A 113 -5.41 -9.22 2.82
N GLY A 114 -4.24 -8.69 2.50
CA GLY A 114 -3.73 -8.61 1.13
C GLY A 114 -2.42 -9.37 1.02
N ARG A 115 -2.25 -10.09 -0.07
CA ARG A 115 -0.98 -10.69 -0.44
C ARG A 115 -0.68 -10.30 -1.88
N GLY A 116 0.51 -9.78 -2.14
CA GLY A 116 1.01 -9.49 -3.48
C GLY A 116 1.40 -10.75 -4.23
N ASN A 117 2.22 -10.58 -5.26
CA ASN A 117 2.78 -11.62 -6.10
C ASN A 117 4.31 -11.45 -6.18
N SER A 118 4.95 -11.74 -7.31
CA SER A 118 6.42 -11.69 -7.43
C SER A 118 6.94 -10.46 -8.17
N VAL A 119 6.07 -9.51 -8.50
CA VAL A 119 6.44 -8.23 -9.13
C VAL A 119 6.20 -7.09 -8.16
N ASP A 120 6.74 -5.91 -8.48
CA ASP A 120 6.54 -4.69 -7.71
C ASP A 120 5.03 -4.41 -7.56
N ASN A 121 4.52 -4.45 -6.32
CA ASN A 121 3.11 -4.27 -6.04
C ASN A 121 2.84 -3.00 -5.22
N ILE A 122 1.65 -2.41 -5.39
CA ILE A 122 1.10 -1.45 -4.44
C ILE A 122 -0.09 -2.05 -3.72
N LEU A 123 0.10 -2.37 -2.44
CA LEU A 123 -0.94 -2.96 -1.58
C LEU A 123 -1.49 -1.90 -0.64
N ARG A 124 -2.76 -1.55 -0.83
CA ARG A 124 -3.52 -0.61 0.01
C ARG A 124 -4.49 -1.38 0.89
N GLY A 125 -4.32 -1.22 2.20
CA GLY A 125 -5.21 -1.73 3.22
C GLY A 125 -6.53 -0.97 3.29
N SER A 126 -7.16 -1.02 4.46
CA SER A 126 -8.49 -0.50 4.76
C SER A 126 -8.45 0.31 6.06
N SER A 127 -9.61 0.74 6.57
CA SER A 127 -9.69 1.31 7.92
C SER A 127 -9.71 0.26 9.04
N THR A 128 -9.58 -1.02 8.69
CA THR A 128 -9.56 -2.15 9.62
C THR A 128 -8.15 -2.69 9.77
N ARG A 129 -7.91 -3.45 10.85
CA ARG A 129 -6.63 -4.15 10.98
C ARG A 129 -6.43 -5.18 9.86
N ASN A 130 -5.40 -4.95 9.05
CA ASN A 130 -4.97 -5.76 7.92
C ASN A 130 -3.63 -6.49 8.19
N ARG A 131 -3.40 -7.59 7.49
CA ARG A 131 -2.08 -8.16 7.25
C ARG A 131 -1.79 -8.01 5.76
N LEU A 132 -0.73 -7.29 5.41
CA LEU A 132 -0.29 -7.06 4.03
C LEU A 132 1.07 -7.75 3.83
N LEU A 133 1.21 -8.52 2.75
CA LEU A 133 2.46 -9.20 2.40
C LEU A 133 2.82 -8.84 0.95
N GLY A 134 3.94 -8.17 0.71
CA GLY A 134 4.42 -7.82 -0.62
C GLY A 134 4.92 -9.05 -1.39
N LEU A 135 5.79 -9.83 -0.74
CA LEU A 135 6.45 -11.07 -1.17
C LEU A 135 7.74 -10.87 -1.97
N GLY A 136 7.67 -10.43 -3.21
CA GLY A 136 8.85 -10.28 -4.06
C GLY A 136 8.64 -9.14 -5.04
N GLY A 137 9.69 -8.38 -5.31
CA GLY A 137 9.56 -7.10 -6.02
C GLY A 137 9.80 -5.96 -5.04
N ASN A 138 9.88 -4.73 -5.53
CA ASN A 138 9.99 -3.54 -4.69
C ASN A 138 8.58 -3.02 -4.41
N ASP A 139 8.02 -3.42 -3.30
CA ASP A 139 6.62 -3.23 -2.99
C ASP A 139 6.36 -1.93 -2.21
N ARG A 140 5.16 -1.36 -2.38
CA ARG A 140 4.64 -0.29 -1.52
C ARG A 140 3.42 -0.77 -0.76
N LEU A 141 3.55 -0.90 0.56
CA LEU A 141 2.47 -1.34 1.44
C LEU A 141 1.95 -0.17 2.27
N VAL A 142 0.63 0.05 2.24
CA VAL A 142 -0.06 1.13 2.97
C VAL A 142 -1.16 0.55 3.84
N GLY A 143 -1.01 0.57 5.17
CA GLY A 143 -1.99 0.04 6.13
C GLY A 143 -3.22 0.93 6.35
N PHE A 144 -3.05 2.25 6.23
CA PHE A 144 -4.03 3.30 6.54
C PHE A 144 -4.41 3.45 8.01
N SER A 145 -5.37 2.69 8.51
CA SER A 145 -5.83 2.80 9.90
C SER A 145 -6.11 1.41 10.40
N GLY A 146 -5.70 1.12 11.63
CA GLY A 146 -5.74 -0.24 12.11
C GLY A 146 -4.56 -0.51 13.03
N ASN A 147 -4.36 -1.76 13.41
CA ASN A 147 -3.11 -2.17 14.04
C ASN A 147 -2.55 -3.25 13.13
N ASP A 148 -1.93 -2.81 12.05
CA ASP A 148 -1.63 -3.59 10.87
C ASP A 148 -0.35 -4.39 11.04
N VAL A 149 -0.18 -5.38 10.17
CA VAL A 149 1.07 -6.11 10.03
C VAL A 149 1.48 -6.07 8.56
N LEU A 150 2.53 -5.33 8.25
CA LEU A 150 3.07 -5.17 6.91
C LEU A 150 4.38 -5.94 6.81
N LEU A 151 4.48 -6.82 5.82
CA LEU A 151 5.67 -7.59 5.48
C LEU A 151 6.06 -7.21 4.06
N GLY A 152 7.23 -6.59 3.87
CA GLY A 152 7.77 -6.25 2.55
C GLY A 152 8.02 -7.50 1.73
N GLY A 153 9.07 -8.23 2.08
CA GLY A 153 9.41 -9.48 1.40
C GLY A 153 10.83 -9.40 0.84
N ASN A 154 11.03 -9.87 -0.38
CA ASN A 154 12.30 -9.67 -1.08
C ASN A 154 12.21 -8.45 -1.98
N GLY A 155 13.15 -7.53 -1.88
CA GLY A 155 13.18 -6.31 -2.69
C GLY A 155 13.35 -5.10 -1.80
N ASP A 156 13.52 -3.93 -2.40
CA ASP A 156 13.67 -2.68 -1.65
C ASP A 156 12.27 -2.09 -1.41
N ASP A 157 11.65 -2.42 -0.28
CA ASP A 157 10.23 -2.15 -0.04
C ASP A 157 9.97 -0.82 0.67
N GLU A 158 8.77 -0.25 0.49
CA GLU A 158 8.27 0.89 1.25
C GLU A 158 7.03 0.53 2.08
N LEU A 159 7.13 0.68 3.40
CA LEU A 159 6.07 0.33 4.34
C LEU A 159 5.55 1.57 5.06
N LEU A 160 4.24 1.83 4.92
CA LEU A 160 3.50 2.88 5.61
C LEU A 160 2.43 2.22 6.48
N GLY A 161 2.64 2.16 7.80
CA GLY A 161 1.62 1.65 8.74
C GLY A 161 0.37 2.54 8.73
N GLY A 162 0.59 3.85 8.93
CA GLY A 162 -0.50 4.81 9.04
C GLY A 162 -0.96 4.95 10.48
N ARG A 163 -2.26 5.10 10.71
CA ARG A 163 -2.80 5.27 12.06
C ARG A 163 -2.95 3.96 12.80
N GLY A 164 -2.38 3.92 13.99
CA GLY A 164 -2.55 2.89 15.00
C GLY A 164 -1.21 2.28 15.38
N ARG A 165 -1.22 1.06 15.93
CA ARG A 165 0.01 0.40 16.39
C ARG A 165 0.35 -0.71 15.44
N ASP A 166 1.16 -0.37 14.45
CA ASP A 166 1.48 -1.27 13.36
C ASP A 166 2.76 -2.06 13.65
N THR A 167 2.88 -3.21 13.01
CA THR A 167 4.12 -3.99 12.96
C THR A 167 4.62 -3.99 11.53
N LEU A 168 5.79 -3.42 11.31
CA LEU A 168 6.43 -3.28 10.02
C LEU A 168 7.66 -4.18 9.97
N ILE A 169 7.74 -5.03 8.95
CA ILE A 169 8.81 -6.02 8.76
C ILE A 169 9.28 -5.86 7.30
N GLY A 170 10.52 -5.44 7.09
CA GLY A 170 11.07 -5.24 5.74
C GLY A 170 11.43 -6.57 5.07
N GLU A 171 11.96 -7.51 5.85
CA GLU A 171 12.59 -8.75 5.42
C GLU A 171 13.91 -8.51 4.65
N ALA A 172 13.97 -8.79 3.35
CA ALA A 172 15.22 -8.85 2.60
C ALA A 172 15.29 -7.72 1.57
N GLY A 173 16.13 -6.72 1.82
CA GLY A 173 16.36 -5.65 0.86
C GLY A 173 16.92 -4.41 1.52
N ARG A 174 16.69 -3.24 0.92
CA ARG A 174 16.90 -1.93 1.54
C ARG A 174 15.55 -1.27 1.73
N ASP A 175 14.98 -1.49 2.89
CA ASP A 175 13.59 -1.12 3.11
C ASP A 175 13.46 0.30 3.67
N ARG A 176 12.33 0.93 3.37
CA ARG A 176 11.95 2.23 3.91
C ARG A 176 10.67 2.11 4.73
N PHE A 177 10.80 2.38 6.02
CA PHE A 177 9.67 2.51 6.94
C PHE A 177 9.26 3.98 6.99
N THR A 178 8.18 4.35 6.30
CA THR A 178 7.78 5.74 6.09
C THR A 178 6.70 6.17 7.09
N PHE A 179 6.93 7.30 7.74
CA PHE A 179 5.99 7.98 8.63
C PHE A 179 5.59 9.34 8.04
N GLU A 180 4.30 9.59 7.84
CA GLU A 180 3.82 10.86 7.28
C GLU A 180 3.60 11.91 8.36
N PHE A 181 3.21 11.47 9.57
CA PHE A 181 2.94 12.27 10.75
C PHE A 181 3.61 11.68 12.00
N ARG A 182 3.96 12.57 12.94
CA ARG A 182 4.63 12.20 14.20
C ARG A 182 3.75 11.42 15.18
N ASP A 183 2.43 11.44 15.00
CA ASP A 183 1.42 10.88 15.90
C ASP A 183 0.59 9.76 15.26
N GLU A 184 1.22 8.99 14.37
CA GLU A 184 0.62 7.87 13.66
C GLU A 184 0.30 6.67 14.55
N GLY A 185 1.00 6.46 15.67
CA GLY A 185 0.51 5.57 16.74
C GLY A 185 1.54 4.65 17.39
N ARG A 186 2.82 4.90 17.13
CA ARG A 186 4.00 4.26 17.73
C ARG A 186 4.21 2.84 17.21
N ASP A 187 4.55 2.76 15.93
CA ASP A 187 4.73 1.48 15.25
C ASP A 187 5.96 0.76 15.74
N ARG A 188 5.97 -0.55 15.52
CA ARG A 188 7.13 -1.41 15.74
C ARG A 188 7.74 -1.77 14.40
N ILE A 189 8.97 -1.34 14.16
CA ILE A 189 9.82 -1.85 13.10
C ILE A 189 10.58 -3.06 13.69
N ALA A 190 10.31 -4.25 13.16
CA ALA A 190 10.64 -5.49 13.83
C ALA A 190 11.98 -6.11 13.44
N ASP A 191 12.60 -5.69 12.34
CA ASP A 191 13.80 -6.32 11.75
C ASP A 191 14.79 -5.30 11.13
N PHE A 192 14.78 -4.06 11.61
CA PHE A 192 15.57 -2.97 11.03
C PHE A 192 17.08 -3.27 10.92
N SER A 193 17.60 -3.28 9.69
CA SER A 193 19.02 -3.42 9.35
C SER A 193 19.68 -2.05 9.22
N VAL A 194 20.52 -1.66 10.18
CA VAL A 194 21.23 -0.36 10.14
C VAL A 194 22.15 -0.18 8.93
N SER A 195 22.54 -1.26 8.25
CA SER A 195 23.36 -1.22 7.04
C SER A 195 22.57 -1.05 5.74
N GLN A 196 21.26 -1.30 5.76
CA GLN A 196 20.42 -1.35 4.55
C GLN A 196 19.22 -0.41 4.64
N ASP A 197 18.55 -0.38 5.79
CA ASP A 197 17.22 0.19 5.91
C ASP A 197 17.24 1.65 6.35
N THR A 198 16.11 2.30 6.09
CA THR A 198 15.87 3.70 6.42
C THR A 198 14.50 3.91 7.05
N VAL A 199 14.46 4.87 7.98
CA VAL A 199 13.21 5.48 8.44
C VAL A 199 12.96 6.72 7.57
N GLY A 200 11.89 6.68 6.78
CA GLY A 200 11.41 7.79 5.99
C GLY A 200 10.50 8.69 6.82
N VAL A 201 10.69 10.01 6.76
CA VAL A 201 9.81 10.98 7.45
C VAL A 201 9.37 12.07 6.49
N ALA A 202 8.06 12.27 6.36
CA ALA A 202 7.54 13.31 5.48
C ALA A 202 7.67 14.72 6.10
N ARG A 203 8.16 15.69 5.33
CA ARG A 203 8.26 17.09 5.80
C ARG A 203 6.92 17.71 6.19
N SER A 204 5.82 17.21 5.63
CA SER A 204 4.45 17.65 5.94
C SER A 204 4.11 17.44 7.42
N GLY A 205 4.41 16.28 8.01
CA GLY A 205 4.09 15.99 9.41
C GLY A 205 5.21 16.24 10.42
N PHE A 206 6.46 16.35 9.94
CA PHE A 206 7.66 16.55 10.79
C PHE A 206 8.25 17.97 10.70
N GLY A 207 7.62 18.86 9.92
CA GLY A 207 7.94 20.28 9.87
C GLY A 207 8.87 20.69 8.72
N ARG A 208 8.61 21.88 8.17
CA ARG A 208 9.28 22.38 6.96
C ARG A 208 10.77 22.73 7.12
N ASN A 209 11.27 22.77 8.37
CA ASN A 209 12.67 23.13 8.70
C ASN A 209 13.64 21.94 8.65
N LEU A 210 13.19 20.79 8.14
CA LEU A 210 14.05 19.67 7.79
C LEU A 210 14.42 19.75 6.31
N ASP A 211 15.71 19.61 6.02
CA ASP A 211 16.24 19.52 4.65
C ASP A 211 15.95 18.12 4.08
N ARG A 212 15.56 18.05 2.80
CA ARG A 212 15.29 16.78 2.11
C ARG A 212 16.55 15.93 1.99
N GLY A 213 16.36 14.62 1.99
CA GLY A 213 17.42 13.62 1.88
C GLY A 213 17.90 13.12 3.24
N THR A 214 19.14 12.64 3.30
CA THR A 214 19.72 12.13 4.55
C THR A 214 19.73 13.21 5.63
N LEU A 215 19.30 12.82 6.84
CA LEU A 215 19.25 13.74 7.97
C LEU A 215 20.62 14.39 8.25
N SER A 216 20.58 15.71 8.52
CA SER A 216 21.78 16.46 8.93
C SER A 216 22.33 15.93 10.26
N ALA A 217 23.66 15.94 10.40
CA ALA A 217 24.33 15.36 11.56
C ALA A 217 23.94 16.01 12.89
N SER A 218 23.59 17.30 12.88
CA SER A 218 23.15 18.05 14.06
C SER A 218 21.69 17.80 14.44
N ARG A 219 20.97 16.94 13.71
CA ARG A 219 19.53 16.72 13.94
C ARG A 219 19.22 15.39 14.61
N LEU A 220 20.20 14.52 14.79
CA LEU A 220 20.04 13.23 15.47
C LEU A 220 20.91 13.19 16.73
N HIS A 221 20.27 12.88 17.85
CA HIS A 221 20.94 12.45 19.06
C HIS A 221 20.71 10.95 19.33
N VAL A 222 21.74 10.24 19.79
CA VAL A 222 21.63 8.85 20.26
C VAL A 222 21.81 8.86 21.77
N GLY A 223 20.71 8.64 22.48
CA GLY A 223 20.62 8.79 23.93
C GLY A 223 19.16 8.79 24.42
N SER A 224 18.95 9.05 25.70
CA SER A 224 17.61 8.98 26.31
C SER A 224 16.76 10.26 26.15
N SER A 225 17.36 11.36 25.70
CA SER A 225 16.73 12.68 25.54
C SER A 225 17.57 13.56 24.61
N ALA A 226 17.01 14.64 24.06
CA ALA A 226 17.77 15.62 23.29
C ALA A 226 18.97 16.16 24.08
N SER A 227 20.09 16.36 23.39
CA SER A 227 21.33 16.93 23.94
C SER A 227 21.44 18.43 23.75
N ASP A 228 20.86 18.96 22.67
CA ASP A 228 20.77 20.38 22.40
C ASP A 228 19.51 20.75 21.59
N ARG A 229 19.26 22.06 21.47
CA ARG A 229 18.08 22.62 20.78
C ARG A 229 17.97 22.32 19.28
N THR A 230 19.00 21.75 18.67
CA THR A 230 19.06 21.43 17.24
C THR A 230 18.61 20.01 16.94
N ASP A 231 18.70 19.12 17.93
CA ASP A 231 18.19 17.76 17.87
C ASP A 231 16.72 17.76 17.47
N ARG A 232 16.36 16.91 16.51
CA ARG A 232 14.98 16.71 16.07
C ARG A 232 14.57 15.26 16.18
N PHE A 233 15.54 14.35 16.07
CA PHE A 233 15.34 12.94 16.27
C PHE A 233 16.22 12.46 17.41
N ILE A 234 15.67 11.60 18.25
CA ILE A 234 16.37 10.99 19.37
C ILE A 234 16.15 9.49 19.30
N TYR A 235 17.22 8.71 19.22
CA TYR A 235 17.15 7.25 19.33
C TYR A 235 17.71 6.82 20.69
N ASP A 236 16.87 6.21 21.52
CA ASP A 236 17.26 5.60 22.80
C ASP A 236 17.61 4.12 22.58
N PRO A 237 18.91 3.75 22.55
CA PRO A 237 19.32 2.38 22.26
C PRO A 237 18.95 1.39 23.37
N ASN A 238 18.77 1.85 24.61
CA ASN A 238 18.39 0.97 25.72
C ASN A 238 16.93 0.56 25.62
N ARG A 239 16.08 1.46 25.11
CA ARG A 239 14.65 1.21 24.91
C ARG A 239 14.33 0.68 23.52
N GLY A 240 15.18 0.96 22.53
CA GLY A 240 14.86 0.75 21.12
C GLY A 240 13.75 1.72 20.68
N ALA A 241 13.81 2.99 21.09
CA ALA A 241 12.74 3.95 20.86
C ALA A 241 13.25 5.16 20.07
N LEU A 242 12.58 5.45 18.95
CA LEU A 242 12.84 6.63 18.12
C LEU A 242 11.79 7.69 18.42
N PHE A 243 12.27 8.89 18.76
CA PHE A 243 11.45 10.04 19.07
C PHE A 243 11.68 11.16 18.05
N PHE A 244 10.64 11.95 17.81
CA PHE A 244 10.72 13.25 17.19
C PHE A 244 10.48 14.34 18.24
N ASP A 245 11.34 15.35 18.25
CA ASP A 245 11.26 16.53 19.12
C ASP A 245 11.11 17.80 18.26
N PRO A 246 9.92 18.42 18.21
CA PRO A 246 9.67 19.58 17.36
C PRO A 246 10.50 20.82 17.71
N ASP A 247 10.77 21.06 19.01
CA ASP A 247 11.51 22.24 19.47
C ASP A 247 12.98 21.94 19.78
N GLY A 248 13.33 20.66 19.90
CA GLY A 248 14.68 20.17 20.21
C GLY A 248 15.07 20.39 21.67
N THR A 249 14.15 20.82 22.52
CA THR A 249 14.41 20.97 23.94
C THR A 249 13.85 19.75 24.66
N GLY A 250 14.75 18.82 25.00
CA GLY A 250 14.39 17.53 25.60
C GLY A 250 13.41 17.68 26.77
N GLY A 251 12.41 16.81 26.83
CA GLY A 251 11.35 16.89 27.84
C GLY A 251 9.98 16.41 27.33
N THR A 252 8.90 17.08 27.74
CA THR A 252 7.51 16.63 27.58
C THR A 252 6.93 16.75 26.17
N ARG A 253 7.67 17.34 25.21
CA ARG A 253 7.21 17.58 23.83
C ARG A 253 7.72 16.57 22.81
N GLN A 254 8.60 15.67 23.20
CA GLN A 254 9.02 14.57 22.34
C GLN A 254 7.88 13.59 22.11
N THR A 255 7.68 13.18 20.86
CA THR A 255 6.73 12.14 20.48
C THR A 255 7.50 10.92 20.02
N GLN A 256 7.26 9.77 20.65
CA GLN A 256 7.78 8.51 20.12
C GLN A 256 7.07 8.21 18.80
N ILE A 257 7.84 8.01 17.72
CA ILE A 257 7.29 7.70 16.40
C ILE A 257 7.39 6.21 16.09
N ALA A 258 8.47 5.56 16.55
CA ALA A 258 8.69 4.13 16.31
C ALA A 258 9.38 3.45 17.49
N SER A 259 9.20 2.13 17.57
CA SER A 259 10.04 1.21 18.32
C SER A 259 10.84 0.37 17.33
N LEU A 260 12.14 0.25 17.57
CA LEU A 260 13.07 -0.59 16.83
C LEU A 260 13.73 -1.58 17.82
N ASP A 261 14.58 -2.44 17.31
CA ASP A 261 15.43 -3.25 18.17
C ASP A 261 16.36 -2.40 19.05
N ARG A 262 16.78 -2.99 20.17
CA ARG A 262 17.69 -2.35 21.13
C ARG A 262 19.13 -2.45 20.65
N ASN A 263 19.98 -1.54 21.15
CA ASN A 263 21.42 -1.52 20.90
C ASN A 263 21.82 -1.40 19.41
N LEU A 264 20.95 -0.85 18.56
CA LEU A 264 21.30 -0.56 17.18
C LEU A 264 22.34 0.57 17.14
N ASN A 265 23.33 0.43 16.24
CA ASN A 265 24.23 1.52 15.92
C ASN A 265 23.55 2.51 14.94
N PHE A 266 22.46 3.11 15.41
CA PHE A 266 21.59 3.96 14.61
C PHE A 266 22.28 5.31 14.32
N THR A 267 22.25 5.74 13.07
CA THR A 267 22.93 6.97 12.64
C THR A 267 22.01 7.86 11.82
N ARG A 268 22.46 9.10 11.54
CA ARG A 268 21.73 10.02 10.67
C ARG A 268 21.47 9.45 9.26
N ARG A 269 22.27 8.49 8.82
CA ARG A 269 22.10 7.83 7.50
C ARG A 269 20.86 6.94 7.46
N ASN A 270 20.38 6.50 8.63
CA ASN A 270 19.19 5.69 8.78
C ASN A 270 17.90 6.51 8.82
N ILE A 271 17.97 7.85 8.70
CA ILE A 271 16.80 8.72 8.57
C ILE A 271 16.88 9.47 7.24
N VAL A 272 15.81 9.38 6.46
CA VAL A 272 15.63 10.11 5.21
C VAL A 272 14.39 11.00 5.30
N VAL A 273 14.58 12.28 5.02
CA VAL A 273 13.51 13.27 4.97
C VAL A 273 12.96 13.37 3.54
N LEU A 274 11.65 13.15 3.39
CA LEU A 274 10.92 13.12 2.10
C LEU A 274 10.30 14.50 1.77
#